data_AF-A0A328C2B3-F1
#
_entry.id   AF-A0A328C2B3-F1
#
_cell.length_a   1.000
_cell.length_b   1.000
_cell.length_c   1.000
_cell.angle_alpha   90.00
_cell.angle_beta   90.00
_cell.angle_gamma   90.00
#
_symmetry.space_group_name_H-M   'P 1'
#
loop_
_entity.id
_entity.type
_entity.pdbx_description
1 polymer ?
#
loop_
_entity_poly.entity_id
_entity_poly.type
_entity_poly.pdbx_seq_one_letter_code
_entity_poly.pdbx_strand_id
1 'polypeptide(L)'
;MNPINTPTQRFKDGNPATGEYGTIVTAEFLNNVQDSVINTQQELHSVLTEAGIEANNEQLDQVAKAIKKIAGDATRDNFNELANPDGYKLVGRCKSVAELRTIRPTEHGQRILVDSYYENGTTGGGEFVADLKDMITPDNGGSCIVVDNNAGRWKRVIKNGYVSVTDFGAMGDGSSDDTTSLNAAHRSHNNVYYPQGVYKITNPLLLKSNTNINGAGVGLTIIKHGVSHAFKNSAYKTGGGEKNITIKNISFDAESKFDGGISMVGVSDILIDNCEFGYIKPEGVTVGIGIGGLSNNITVSNCNFDVQDYGIVFDSTSENKVIENIRIRGNKIRTVWGSGISLSRNIKRVVVANNNISVVSPDNTIGIGIKIWQGSSKNVAPEDIIISGNTFLGTQNRQNIQAVSVANWSSNIQVSNNTFREVTYALFNNFSGGAYNIAFSNNLIVDSDNGFYNDNSSDVQPVIVSNIFKNITNYAIRTSLYKGIISLNKINDVGAKAVYLNLPAEEAIISNNNFNSIGEEVIYFSGGGNTNELCSITGNIMSYASQNADNNFPVIKLNNQSHIISGNLIRNDGEVRPSYIIGGDTSQGNRVITNNFMYGARQGYLQYSAESDVYANNIERGGIG
;
A
#
# COMPACT_ATOMS: atom_id res chain seq x y z
N MET A 1 41.73 -48.77 65.17
CA MET A 1 42.67 -49.61 65.93
C MET A 1 42.80 -49.05 67.34
N ASN A 2 42.53 -49.85 68.38
CA ASN A 2 42.76 -49.41 69.76
C ASN A 2 44.26 -49.52 70.08
N PRO A 3 44.86 -48.52 70.75
CA PRO A 3 46.26 -48.60 71.17
C PRO A 3 46.51 -49.76 72.15
N ILE A 4 47.75 -50.23 72.26
CA ILE A 4 48.13 -51.25 73.26
C ILE A 4 47.78 -50.73 74.67
N ASN A 5 47.19 -51.59 75.51
CA ASN A 5 46.68 -51.20 76.82
C ASN A 5 47.81 -50.99 77.84
N THR A 6 48.51 -49.87 77.70
CA THR A 6 49.52 -49.36 78.62
C THR A 6 49.17 -47.91 79.02
N PRO A 7 49.68 -47.38 80.14
CA PRO A 7 49.41 -46.00 80.55
C PRO A 7 49.81 -44.94 79.50
N THR A 8 50.74 -45.28 78.61
CA THR A 8 51.24 -44.40 77.53
C THR A 8 50.69 -44.76 76.15
N GLN A 9 49.80 -45.75 76.04
CA GLN A 9 49.24 -46.24 74.76
C GLN A 9 50.29 -46.66 73.71
N ARG A 10 51.50 -47.00 74.17
CA ARG A 10 52.65 -47.40 73.34
C ARG A 10 53.36 -48.58 74.00
N PHE A 11 54.10 -49.34 73.20
CA PHE A 11 55.01 -50.35 73.72
C PHE A 11 56.12 -49.69 74.52
N LYS A 12 56.48 -50.34 75.63
CA LYS A 12 57.66 -50.04 76.44
C LYS A 12 58.62 -51.20 76.33
N ASP A 13 59.90 -50.90 76.12
CA ASP A 13 60.95 -51.89 76.26
C ASP A 13 61.11 -52.27 77.73
N GLY A 14 61.43 -53.53 77.99
CA GLY A 14 61.79 -53.96 79.34
C GLY A 14 63.17 -53.44 79.72
N ASN A 15 63.44 -53.36 81.03
CA ASN A 15 64.76 -53.03 81.55
C ASN A 15 65.30 -54.21 82.39
N PRO A 16 66.20 -55.04 81.82
CA PRO A 16 66.77 -56.19 82.52
C PRO A 16 67.54 -55.83 83.80
N ALA A 17 68.06 -54.58 83.90
CA ALA A 17 68.81 -54.13 85.07
C ALA A 17 67.91 -53.78 86.27
N THR A 18 66.64 -53.45 86.03
CA THR A 18 65.66 -53.13 87.09
C THR A 18 64.60 -54.22 87.27
N GLY A 19 64.61 -55.26 86.44
CA GLY A 19 63.59 -56.30 86.41
C GLY A 19 62.24 -55.85 85.83
N GLU A 20 62.18 -54.67 85.21
CA GLU A 20 60.96 -54.16 84.57
C GLU A 20 60.69 -54.92 83.27
N TYR A 21 59.54 -55.57 83.17
CA TYR A 21 59.16 -56.31 81.97
C TYR A 21 58.75 -55.39 80.82
N GLY A 22 59.11 -55.77 79.60
CA GLY A 22 58.62 -55.11 78.40
C GLY A 22 57.12 -55.32 78.21
N THR A 23 56.49 -54.44 77.42
CA THR A 23 55.06 -54.58 77.10
C THR A 23 54.85 -55.84 76.27
N ILE A 24 54.06 -56.78 76.79
CA ILE A 24 53.69 -57.99 76.06
C ILE A 24 52.82 -57.60 74.86
N VAL A 25 53.18 -58.09 73.67
CA VAL A 25 52.33 -57.95 72.49
C VAL A 25 51.17 -58.92 72.63
N THR A 26 49.98 -58.39 72.90
CA THR A 26 48.78 -59.23 73.10
C THR A 26 48.21 -59.69 71.76
N ALA A 27 47.53 -60.85 71.77
CA ALA A 27 46.79 -61.33 70.60
C ALA A 27 45.71 -60.33 70.15
N GLU A 28 45.03 -59.66 71.08
CA GLU A 28 44.08 -58.60 70.77
C GLU A 28 44.72 -57.45 69.98
N PHE A 29 45.91 -56.98 70.39
CA PHE A 29 46.60 -55.93 69.66
C PHE A 29 47.03 -56.40 68.26
N LEU A 30 47.62 -57.59 68.13
CA LEU A 30 48.04 -58.13 66.83
C LEU A 30 46.86 -58.38 65.89
N ASN A 31 45.73 -58.90 66.40
CA ASN A 31 44.51 -59.05 65.63
C ASN A 31 43.98 -57.68 65.17
N ASN A 32 43.98 -56.67 66.06
CA ASN A 32 43.60 -55.31 65.69
C ASN A 32 44.55 -54.67 64.63
N VAL A 33 45.86 -54.98 64.66
CA VAL A 33 46.80 -54.59 63.60
C VAL A 33 46.42 -55.28 62.30
N GLN A 34 46.23 -56.60 62.34
CA GLN A 34 45.91 -57.43 61.18
C GLN A 34 44.61 -56.97 60.52
N ASP A 35 43.55 -56.73 61.30
CA ASP A 35 42.28 -56.20 60.81
C ASP A 35 42.46 -54.82 60.17
N SER A 36 43.30 -53.95 60.74
CA SER A 36 43.58 -52.62 60.18
C SER A 36 44.34 -52.69 58.84
N VAL A 37 45.27 -53.64 58.71
CA VAL A 37 46.00 -53.90 57.46
C VAL A 37 45.06 -54.48 56.41
N ILE A 38 44.24 -55.48 56.78
CA ILE A 38 43.23 -56.07 55.89
C ILE A 38 42.26 -55.00 55.41
N ASN A 39 41.73 -54.16 56.30
CA ASN A 39 40.82 -53.07 55.94
C ASN A 39 41.48 -52.11 54.94
N THR A 40 42.73 -51.71 55.18
CA THR A 40 43.46 -50.83 54.24
C THR A 40 43.67 -51.51 52.89
N GLN A 41 44.02 -52.81 52.87
CA GLN A 41 44.18 -53.57 51.64
C GLN A 41 42.86 -53.71 50.88
N GLN A 42 41.74 -53.92 51.58
CA GLN A 42 40.40 -53.98 50.98
C GLN A 42 40.03 -52.65 50.32
N GLU A 43 40.29 -51.50 50.97
CA GLU A 43 40.08 -50.18 50.36
C GLU A 43 40.93 -49.99 49.09
N LEU A 44 42.20 -50.39 49.12
CA LEU A 44 43.07 -50.33 47.94
C LEU A 44 42.58 -51.27 46.83
N HIS A 45 42.07 -52.45 47.17
CA HIS A 45 41.46 -53.36 46.20
C HIS A 45 40.18 -52.77 45.58
N SER A 46 39.36 -52.05 46.35
CA SER A 46 38.20 -51.32 45.81
C SER A 46 38.63 -50.28 44.77
N VAL A 47 39.70 -49.53 45.02
CA VAL A 47 40.26 -48.56 44.05
C VAL A 47 40.74 -49.25 42.77
N LEU A 48 41.42 -50.39 42.87
CA LEU A 48 41.83 -51.18 41.70
C LEU A 48 40.62 -51.69 40.91
N THR A 49 39.60 -52.18 41.61
CA THR A 49 38.37 -52.73 41.03
C THR A 49 37.59 -51.68 40.27
N GLU A 50 37.43 -50.48 40.84
CA GLU A 50 36.78 -49.33 40.19
C GLU A 50 37.49 -48.95 38.88
N ALA A 51 38.82 -49.03 38.87
CA ALA A 51 39.61 -48.82 37.65
C ALA A 51 39.62 -50.02 36.70
N GLY A 52 38.99 -51.15 37.04
CA GLY A 52 39.07 -52.40 36.27
C GLY A 52 40.49 -52.95 36.15
N ILE A 53 41.30 -52.85 37.20
CA ILE A 53 42.68 -53.37 37.27
C ILE A 53 42.69 -54.56 38.25
N GLU A 54 43.20 -55.70 37.82
CA GLU A 54 43.42 -56.86 38.69
C GLU A 54 44.71 -56.70 39.52
N ALA A 55 44.68 -57.15 40.77
CA ALA A 55 45.82 -57.04 41.68
C ALA A 55 46.94 -58.04 41.33
N ASN A 56 48.16 -57.53 41.13
CA ASN A 56 49.37 -58.26 40.81
C ASN A 56 50.46 -58.03 41.88
N ASN A 57 50.91 -59.10 42.53
CA ASN A 57 51.91 -59.01 43.60
C ASN A 57 53.32 -58.61 43.12
N GLU A 58 53.57 -58.63 41.80
CA GLU A 58 54.85 -58.24 41.20
C GLU A 58 54.92 -56.75 40.81
N GLN A 59 53.82 -55.99 40.97
CA GLN A 59 53.71 -54.62 40.49
C GLN A 59 53.37 -53.61 41.61
N LEU A 60 54.26 -52.66 41.88
CA LEU A 60 54.16 -51.73 43.01
C LEU A 60 53.47 -50.38 42.70
N ASP A 61 52.96 -50.16 41.48
CA ASP A 61 52.35 -48.89 41.04
C ASP A 61 50.87 -48.99 40.67
N GLN A 62 50.21 -50.10 40.99
CA GLN A 62 48.84 -50.39 40.54
C GLN A 62 47.81 -49.41 41.09
N VAL A 63 47.89 -49.05 42.38
CA VAL A 63 47.00 -48.05 42.99
C VAL A 63 47.16 -46.69 42.29
N ALA A 64 48.41 -46.30 42.00
CA ALA A 64 48.68 -45.06 41.27
C ALA A 64 48.12 -45.10 39.84
N LYS A 65 48.22 -46.24 39.14
CA LYS A 65 47.60 -46.45 37.83
C LYS A 65 46.07 -46.41 37.88
N ALA A 66 45.47 -47.02 38.90
CA ALA A 66 44.03 -47.03 39.11
C ALA A 66 43.49 -45.61 39.31
N ILE A 67 44.09 -44.83 40.21
CA ILE A 67 43.70 -43.43 40.46
C ILE A 67 43.82 -42.60 39.18
N LYS A 68 44.93 -42.75 38.43
CA LYS A 68 45.12 -42.05 37.15
C LYS A 68 44.03 -42.40 36.13
N LYS A 69 43.65 -43.68 36.06
CA LYS A 69 42.61 -44.15 35.15
C LYS A 69 41.24 -43.60 35.54
N ILE A 70 40.83 -43.74 36.80
CA ILE A 70 39.54 -43.23 37.31
C ILE A 70 39.40 -41.72 37.05
N ALA A 71 40.43 -40.93 37.39
CA ALA A 71 40.43 -39.49 37.15
C ALA A 71 40.40 -39.14 35.65
N GLY A 72 41.12 -39.92 34.83
CA GLY A 72 41.13 -39.78 33.37
C GLY A 72 39.79 -40.13 32.74
N ASP A 73 39.15 -41.22 33.17
CA ASP A 73 37.85 -41.66 32.69
C ASP A 73 36.77 -40.63 33.04
N ALA A 74 36.71 -40.13 34.29
CA ALA A 74 35.78 -39.06 34.67
C ALA A 74 35.95 -37.77 33.84
N THR A 75 37.20 -37.40 33.56
CA THR A 75 37.49 -36.23 32.70
C THR A 75 37.04 -36.48 31.26
N ARG A 76 37.33 -37.67 30.72
CA ARG A 76 36.92 -38.07 29.38
C ARG A 76 35.40 -38.09 29.25
N ASP A 77 34.69 -38.59 30.26
CA ASP A 77 33.23 -38.70 30.22
C ASP A 77 32.57 -37.33 30.14
N ASN A 78 33.05 -36.33 30.89
CA ASN A 78 32.60 -34.93 30.75
C ASN A 78 32.83 -34.37 29.34
N PHE A 79 33.99 -34.65 28.71
CA PHE A 79 34.25 -34.23 27.33
C PHE A 79 33.40 -34.99 26.31
N ASN A 80 33.12 -36.27 26.57
CA ASN A 80 32.22 -37.07 25.74
C ASN A 80 30.80 -36.49 25.78
N GLU A 81 30.33 -36.05 26.95
CA GLU A 81 29.01 -35.41 27.07
C GLU A 81 28.91 -34.10 26.28
N LEU A 82 29.98 -33.29 26.26
CA LEU A 82 30.05 -32.08 25.45
C LEU A 82 30.16 -32.39 23.95
N ALA A 83 30.84 -33.48 23.59
CA ALA A 83 31.03 -33.92 22.20
C ALA A 83 29.78 -34.60 21.60
N ASN A 84 28.81 -35.00 22.43
CA ASN A 84 27.55 -35.56 21.94
C ASN A 84 26.82 -34.56 21.02
N PRO A 85 26.01 -35.03 20.05
CA PRO A 85 25.28 -34.15 19.14
C PRO A 85 24.40 -33.08 19.82
N ASP A 86 23.97 -33.32 21.06
CA ASP A 86 23.17 -32.40 21.88
C ASP A 86 23.99 -31.70 22.99
N GLY A 87 25.32 -31.79 22.98
CA GLY A 87 26.22 -31.24 23.99
C GLY A 87 26.09 -29.73 24.19
N TYR A 88 25.46 -29.02 23.25
CA TYR A 88 25.08 -27.61 23.40
C TYR A 88 24.13 -27.33 24.58
N LYS A 89 23.49 -28.36 25.14
CA LYS A 89 22.72 -28.28 26.41
C LYS A 89 23.60 -28.02 27.64
N LEU A 90 24.90 -28.33 27.55
CA LEU A 90 25.88 -28.17 28.63
C LEU A 90 26.64 -26.84 28.54
N VAL A 91 26.50 -26.11 27.43
CA VAL A 91 27.09 -24.78 27.26
C VAL A 91 26.18 -23.75 27.92
N GLY A 92 26.71 -23.08 28.96
CA GLY A 92 25.99 -22.04 29.69
C GLY A 92 25.58 -20.85 28.81
N ARG A 93 24.44 -20.24 29.12
CA ARG A 93 23.83 -19.16 28.34
C ARG A 93 23.34 -18.06 29.27
N CYS A 94 23.34 -16.84 28.75
CA CYS A 94 22.72 -15.70 29.41
C CYS A 94 21.21 -15.76 29.15
N LYS A 95 20.40 -15.75 30.20
CA LYS A 95 18.95 -15.91 30.13
C LYS A 95 18.23 -14.72 29.49
N SER A 96 18.79 -13.52 29.57
CA SER A 96 18.14 -12.30 29.07
C SER A 96 19.10 -11.16 28.76
N VAL A 97 18.64 -10.17 27.99
CA VAL A 97 19.41 -8.92 27.76
C VAL A 97 19.55 -8.10 29.05
N ALA A 98 18.61 -8.23 30.01
CA ALA A 98 18.76 -7.62 31.33
C ALA A 98 19.92 -8.24 32.11
N GLU A 99 20.07 -9.57 32.08
CA GLU A 99 21.22 -10.24 32.69
C GLU A 99 22.53 -9.90 31.96
N LEU A 100 22.51 -9.79 30.63
CA LEU A 100 23.69 -9.45 29.83
C LEU A 100 24.34 -8.13 30.25
N ARG A 101 23.54 -7.14 30.70
CA ARG A 101 24.06 -5.85 31.23
C ARG A 101 24.90 -6.01 32.49
N THR A 102 24.71 -7.09 33.24
CA THR A 102 25.45 -7.38 34.48
C THR A 102 26.74 -8.17 34.24
N ILE A 103 26.87 -8.81 33.07
CA ILE A 103 27.97 -9.71 32.76
C ILE A 103 29.13 -8.90 32.17
N ARG A 104 30.19 -8.72 32.97
CA ARG A 104 31.42 -8.07 32.52
C ARG A 104 32.24 -9.01 31.62
N PRO A 105 32.50 -8.65 30.34
CA PRO A 105 33.45 -9.39 29.52
C PRO A 105 34.87 -9.29 30.08
N THR A 106 35.62 -10.38 29.98
CA THR A 106 37.01 -10.48 30.45
C THR A 106 38.02 -10.23 29.34
N GLU A 107 37.63 -10.36 28.07
CA GLU A 107 38.50 -10.14 26.92
C GLU A 107 37.74 -9.52 25.73
N HIS A 108 38.46 -8.79 24.87
CA HIS A 108 37.91 -8.25 23.64
C HIS A 108 37.68 -9.39 22.63
N GLY A 109 36.51 -9.43 22.00
CA GLY A 109 36.13 -10.52 21.10
C GLY A 109 35.48 -11.72 21.80
N GLN A 110 35.36 -11.73 23.12
CA GLN A 110 34.63 -12.76 23.86
C GLN A 110 33.22 -12.91 23.30
N ARG A 111 32.73 -14.14 23.18
CA ARG A 111 31.37 -14.45 22.71
C ARG A 111 30.49 -14.94 23.85
N ILE A 112 29.22 -14.57 23.80
CA ILE A 112 28.20 -15.04 24.72
C ILE A 112 26.90 -15.29 23.96
N LEU A 113 26.20 -16.37 24.29
CA LEU A 113 24.86 -16.63 23.79
C LEU A 113 23.83 -16.13 24.81
N VAL A 114 22.88 -15.36 24.32
CA VAL A 114 21.66 -14.97 25.05
C VAL A 114 20.50 -15.86 24.60
N ASP A 115 19.70 -16.39 25.53
CA ASP A 115 18.56 -17.24 25.21
C ASP A 115 17.42 -16.46 24.54
N SER A 116 17.02 -15.33 25.13
CA SER A 116 15.98 -14.43 24.61
C SER A 116 16.13 -13.02 25.16
N TYR A 117 15.38 -12.06 24.63
CA TYR A 117 15.48 -10.67 25.09
C TYR A 117 15.02 -10.51 26.55
N TYR A 118 13.86 -11.09 26.87
CA TYR A 118 13.27 -11.15 28.20
C TYR A 118 13.49 -12.55 28.80
N GLU A 119 13.71 -12.65 30.11
CA GLU A 119 13.87 -13.96 30.77
C GLU A 119 12.64 -14.85 30.55
N ASN A 120 12.86 -16.12 30.21
CA ASN A 120 11.83 -17.07 29.80
C ASN A 120 11.06 -16.70 28.51
N GLY A 121 11.52 -15.67 27.77
CA GLY A 121 10.99 -15.32 26.45
C GLY A 121 11.47 -16.25 25.35
N THR A 122 10.96 -16.07 24.14
CA THR A 122 11.25 -16.94 22.98
C THR A 122 11.88 -16.20 21.80
N THR A 123 12.02 -14.87 21.88
CA THR A 123 12.49 -14.02 20.78
C THR A 123 13.63 -13.10 21.23
N GLY A 124 14.39 -12.55 20.26
CA GLY A 124 15.45 -11.56 20.53
C GLY A 124 16.75 -12.10 21.12
N GLY A 125 16.90 -13.43 21.17
CA GLY A 125 18.13 -14.07 21.62
C GLY A 125 19.23 -14.16 20.54
N GLY A 126 20.26 -14.91 20.89
CA GLY A 126 21.39 -15.32 20.07
C GLY A 126 22.72 -14.72 20.54
N GLU A 127 23.69 -14.69 19.64
CA GLU A 127 25.06 -14.35 19.97
C GLU A 127 25.36 -12.84 20.08
N PHE A 128 26.22 -12.50 21.03
CA PHE A 128 26.86 -11.21 21.21
C PHE A 128 28.37 -11.37 21.33
N VAL A 129 29.11 -10.33 20.92
CA VAL A 129 30.57 -10.25 21.00
C VAL A 129 31.00 -9.02 21.81
N ALA A 130 31.97 -9.20 22.70
CA ALA A 130 32.49 -8.12 23.54
C ALA A 130 33.37 -7.16 22.73
N ASP A 131 33.08 -5.88 22.82
CA ASP A 131 33.96 -4.80 22.40
C ASP A 131 34.39 -3.98 23.61
N LEU A 132 35.57 -4.32 24.15
CA LEU A 132 36.22 -3.58 25.24
C LEU A 132 36.93 -2.28 24.78
N LYS A 133 37.01 -2.02 23.47
CA LYS A 133 37.63 -0.79 22.93
C LYS A 133 36.59 0.32 22.76
N ASP A 134 35.34 -0.06 22.51
CA ASP A 134 34.22 0.89 22.48
C ASP A 134 33.80 1.27 23.90
N MET A 135 34.04 2.53 24.26
CA MET A 135 33.68 3.08 25.56
C MET A 135 32.65 4.22 25.50
N ILE A 136 32.12 4.48 24.30
CA ILE A 136 31.33 5.69 24.00
C ILE A 136 29.97 5.39 23.39
N THR A 137 29.81 4.27 22.67
CA THR A 137 28.51 3.96 22.06
C THR A 137 27.49 3.72 23.16
N PRO A 138 26.35 4.43 23.14
CA PRO A 138 25.30 4.23 24.14
C PRO A 138 24.66 2.85 24.04
N ASP A 139 24.02 2.42 25.14
CA ASP A 139 23.09 1.29 25.10
C ASP A 139 21.90 1.69 24.23
N ASN A 140 21.61 0.90 23.19
CA ASN A 140 20.48 1.15 22.30
C ASN A 140 19.35 0.15 22.49
N GLY A 141 19.41 -0.64 23.56
CA GLY A 141 18.39 -1.61 23.91
C GLY A 141 18.35 -2.82 22.99
N GLY A 142 19.38 -3.09 22.20
CA GLY A 142 19.41 -4.30 21.37
C GLY A 142 20.79 -4.59 20.80
N SER A 143 21.12 -3.97 19.68
CA SER A 143 22.40 -4.23 18.97
C SER A 143 23.67 -3.86 19.74
N CYS A 144 23.57 -2.92 20.69
CA CYS A 144 24.66 -2.49 21.57
C CYS A 144 24.12 -2.43 23.00
N ILE A 145 24.64 -3.30 23.85
CA ILE A 145 24.29 -3.41 25.26
C ILE A 145 25.49 -2.96 26.09
N VAL A 146 25.29 -1.95 26.94
CA VAL A 146 26.34 -1.43 27.80
C VAL A 146 26.31 -2.19 29.11
N VAL A 147 27.48 -2.70 29.52
CA VAL A 147 27.64 -3.34 30.82
C VAL A 147 27.62 -2.27 31.91
N ASP A 148 27.03 -2.61 33.07
CA ASP A 148 26.95 -1.75 34.25
C ASP A 148 28.29 -1.07 34.57
N ASN A 149 28.20 0.17 35.05
CA ASN A 149 29.37 1.04 35.32
C ASN A 149 30.26 1.26 34.09
N ASN A 150 29.68 1.19 32.89
CA ASN A 150 30.38 1.40 31.62
C ASN A 150 31.51 0.36 31.39
N ALA A 151 31.40 -0.87 31.90
CA ALA A 151 32.50 -1.84 31.95
C ALA A 151 32.81 -2.55 30.61
N GLY A 152 32.12 -2.19 29.52
CA GLY A 152 32.31 -2.74 28.17
C GLY A 152 31.01 -2.72 27.36
N ARG A 153 31.09 -3.06 26.07
CA ARG A 153 29.90 -3.23 25.20
C ARG A 153 29.79 -4.67 24.76
N TRP A 154 28.58 -5.22 24.86
CA TRP A 154 28.18 -6.39 24.08
C TRP A 154 27.54 -5.93 22.77
N LYS A 155 28.10 -6.39 21.64
CA LYS A 155 27.60 -6.09 20.30
C LYS A 155 26.90 -7.31 19.72
N ARG A 156 25.66 -7.12 19.26
CA ARG A 156 24.88 -8.15 18.58
C ARG A 156 25.63 -8.66 17.35
N VAL A 157 25.76 -9.97 17.21
CA VAL A 157 26.28 -10.58 15.97
C VAL A 157 25.16 -10.58 14.93
N ILE A 158 25.17 -9.58 14.05
CA ILE A 158 24.15 -9.40 13.01
C ILE A 158 24.40 -10.40 11.88
N LYS A 159 23.42 -11.27 11.63
CA LYS A 159 23.44 -12.22 10.51
C LYS A 159 22.68 -11.63 9.33
N ASN A 160 23.21 -11.81 8.12
CA ASN A 160 22.56 -11.41 6.85
C ASN A 160 22.27 -9.91 6.71
N GLY A 161 22.88 -9.04 7.52
CA GLY A 161 22.80 -7.58 7.37
C GLY A 161 21.47 -6.94 7.81
N TYR A 162 20.58 -7.69 8.47
CA TYR A 162 19.33 -7.19 9.07
C TYR A 162 19.37 -7.34 10.58
N VAL A 163 18.85 -6.34 11.29
CA VAL A 163 18.45 -6.52 12.69
C VAL A 163 16.98 -6.90 12.74
N SER A 164 16.60 -7.80 13.65
CA SER A 164 15.20 -8.06 13.95
C SER A 164 14.71 -7.03 14.95
N VAL A 165 13.46 -6.59 14.83
CA VAL A 165 12.81 -5.77 15.89
C VAL A 165 12.78 -6.48 17.25
N THR A 166 12.80 -7.82 17.27
CA THR A 166 12.88 -8.61 18.51
C THR A 166 14.25 -8.48 19.19
N ASP A 167 15.32 -8.16 18.45
CA ASP A 167 16.64 -7.89 19.05
C ASP A 167 16.59 -6.66 19.98
N PHE A 168 15.57 -5.80 19.81
CA PHE A 168 15.33 -4.60 20.61
C PHE A 168 14.18 -4.78 21.62
N GLY A 169 13.69 -6.02 21.79
CA GLY A 169 12.64 -6.34 22.74
C GLY A 169 11.21 -6.12 22.24
N ALA A 170 10.97 -6.05 20.93
CA ALA A 170 9.59 -6.12 20.43
C ALA A 170 9.03 -7.53 20.67
N MET A 171 7.86 -7.63 21.29
CA MET A 171 7.18 -8.88 21.61
C MET A 171 6.33 -9.38 20.45
N GLY A 172 5.59 -8.50 19.77
CA GLY A 172 4.73 -8.90 18.65
C GLY A 172 3.55 -9.79 19.05
N ASP A 173 3.07 -9.68 20.29
CA ASP A 173 2.01 -10.50 20.90
C ASP A 173 0.59 -9.90 20.76
N GLY A 174 0.48 -8.73 20.12
CA GLY A 174 -0.77 -7.98 19.91
C GLY A 174 -1.32 -7.26 21.13
N SER A 175 -0.64 -7.35 22.29
CA SER A 175 -1.09 -6.82 23.58
C SER A 175 -0.10 -5.82 24.18
N SER A 176 1.18 -6.18 24.17
CA SER A 176 2.30 -5.38 24.67
C SER A 176 2.60 -4.22 23.73
N ASP A 177 2.90 -3.05 24.28
CA ASP A 177 3.26 -1.88 23.48
C ASP A 177 4.70 -1.97 23.00
N ASP A 178 4.88 -2.23 21.71
CA ASP A 178 6.17 -2.43 21.05
C ASP A 178 6.80 -1.11 20.57
N THR A 179 6.14 0.03 20.75
CA THR A 179 6.53 1.31 20.12
C THR A 179 7.98 1.72 20.40
N THR A 180 8.45 1.54 21.64
CA THR A 180 9.82 1.91 22.03
C THR A 180 10.85 1.02 21.33
N SER A 181 10.64 -0.29 21.35
CA SER A 181 11.51 -1.30 20.74
C SER A 181 11.63 -1.11 19.23
N LEU A 182 10.50 -0.86 18.55
CA LEU A 182 10.44 -0.63 17.10
C LEU A 182 11.17 0.66 16.71
N ASN A 183 10.94 1.76 17.44
CA ASN A 183 11.67 3.00 17.19
C ASN A 183 13.18 2.88 17.48
N ALA A 184 13.58 2.08 18.49
CA ALA A 184 14.99 1.82 18.77
C ALA A 184 15.67 1.09 17.60
N ALA A 185 14.99 0.10 17.00
CA ALA A 185 15.48 -0.60 15.81
C ALA A 185 15.67 0.35 14.62
N HIS A 186 14.65 1.15 14.29
CA HIS A 186 14.69 2.12 13.17
C HIS A 186 15.77 3.20 13.33
N ARG A 187 16.00 3.67 14.56
CA ARG A 187 17.06 4.66 14.82
C ARG A 187 18.45 4.06 14.68
N SER A 188 18.61 2.81 15.10
CA SER A 188 19.93 2.17 15.18
C SER A 188 20.39 1.59 13.85
N HIS A 189 19.48 1.14 12.98
CA HIS A 189 19.83 0.40 11.76
C HIS A 189 19.05 0.86 10.53
N ASN A 190 19.65 0.62 9.36
CA ASN A 190 19.01 0.85 8.07
C ASN A 190 18.10 -0.33 7.69
N ASN A 191 18.60 -1.56 7.79
CA ASN A 191 17.88 -2.77 7.40
C ASN A 191 17.21 -3.39 8.62
N VAL A 192 15.88 -3.30 8.70
CA VAL A 192 15.09 -3.74 9.85
C VAL A 192 14.09 -4.79 9.39
N TYR A 193 14.19 -5.97 10.01
CA TYR A 193 13.29 -7.08 9.76
C TYR A 193 12.22 -7.18 10.85
N TYR A 194 10.98 -7.36 10.43
CA TYR A 194 9.85 -7.64 11.29
C TYR A 194 9.46 -9.12 11.12
N PRO A 195 9.71 -9.98 12.12
CA PRO A 195 9.19 -11.33 12.12
C PRO A 195 7.65 -11.38 12.08
N GLN A 196 7.11 -12.59 11.98
CA GLN A 196 5.68 -12.82 12.18
C GLN A 196 5.29 -12.36 13.59
N GLY A 197 4.19 -11.61 13.69
CA GLY A 197 3.70 -11.07 14.95
C GLY A 197 2.71 -9.93 14.74
N VAL A 198 1.98 -9.60 15.80
CA VAL A 198 1.11 -8.44 15.88
C VAL A 198 1.78 -7.41 16.78
N TYR A 199 2.31 -6.36 16.18
CA TYR A 199 3.07 -5.32 16.88
C TYR A 199 2.15 -4.16 17.23
N LYS A 200 1.80 -4.04 18.51
CA LYS A 200 0.93 -2.96 18.97
C LYS A 200 1.76 -1.69 19.16
N ILE A 201 1.27 -0.58 18.63
CA ILE A 201 1.90 0.73 18.84
C ILE A 201 0.91 1.77 19.39
N THR A 202 1.43 2.64 20.25
CA THR A 202 0.71 3.77 20.85
C THR A 202 1.23 5.13 20.39
N ASN A 203 2.39 5.17 19.70
CA ASN A 203 2.88 6.36 19.01
C ASN A 203 3.39 6.00 17.61
N PRO A 204 3.43 6.99 16.67
CA PRO A 204 3.99 6.76 15.34
C PRO A 204 5.44 6.26 15.38
N LEU A 205 5.76 5.36 14.45
CA LEU A 205 7.10 4.86 14.20
C LEU A 205 7.82 5.78 13.23
N LEU A 206 8.99 6.27 13.65
CA LEU A 206 9.74 7.30 12.93
C LEU A 206 10.84 6.68 12.07
N LEU A 207 10.80 6.98 10.78
CA LEU A 207 11.71 6.44 9.76
C LEU A 207 12.71 7.50 9.32
N LYS A 208 14.00 7.17 9.42
CA LYS A 208 15.09 8.03 8.94
C LYS A 208 15.46 7.69 7.49
N SER A 209 16.33 8.50 6.88
CA SER A 209 16.86 8.17 5.56
C SER A 209 17.53 6.79 5.55
N ASN A 210 17.43 6.08 4.43
CA ASN A 210 17.99 4.75 4.19
C ASN A 210 17.34 3.63 5.03
N THR A 211 16.15 3.85 5.60
CA THR A 211 15.44 2.79 6.32
C THR A 211 14.76 1.82 5.34
N ASN A 212 15.17 0.56 5.40
CA ASN A 212 14.64 -0.57 4.65
C ASN A 212 13.91 -1.53 5.61
N ILE A 213 12.59 -1.50 5.58
CA ILE A 213 11.73 -2.35 6.39
C ILE A 213 11.24 -3.52 5.54
N ASN A 214 11.36 -4.71 6.10
CA ASN A 214 10.82 -5.93 5.52
C ASN A 214 10.08 -6.74 6.58
N GLY A 215 8.79 -6.99 6.38
CA GLY A 215 8.04 -7.95 7.19
C GLY A 215 8.14 -9.38 6.70
N ALA A 216 7.61 -10.30 7.49
CA ALA A 216 7.51 -11.72 7.16
C ALA A 216 6.47 -11.99 6.05
N GLY A 217 5.57 -11.03 5.77
CA GLY A 217 4.50 -11.15 4.79
C GLY A 217 3.24 -10.40 5.21
N VAL A 218 2.44 -10.03 4.21
CA VAL A 218 1.06 -9.53 4.41
C VAL A 218 0.26 -10.57 5.20
N GLY A 219 -0.42 -10.14 6.27
CA GLY A 219 -1.17 -10.99 7.20
C GLY A 219 -0.32 -11.71 8.24
N LEU A 220 1.02 -11.71 8.12
CA LEU A 220 1.94 -12.34 9.08
C LEU A 220 2.60 -11.30 9.99
N THR A 221 3.04 -10.18 9.43
CA THR A 221 3.53 -9.02 10.18
C THR A 221 2.44 -7.96 10.17
N ILE A 222 1.84 -7.72 11.33
CA ILE A 222 0.72 -6.79 11.49
C ILE A 222 1.15 -5.67 12.42
N ILE A 223 1.04 -4.42 11.97
CA ILE A 223 1.14 -3.25 12.84
C ILE A 223 -0.26 -2.91 13.32
N LYS A 224 -0.52 -3.14 14.60
CA LYS A 224 -1.80 -2.84 15.24
C LYS A 224 -1.70 -1.48 15.92
N HIS A 225 -2.56 -0.53 15.57
CA HIS A 225 -2.37 0.84 16.03
C HIS A 225 -3.66 1.65 16.25
N GLY A 226 -3.61 2.51 17.27
CA GLY A 226 -4.63 3.52 17.58
C GLY A 226 -4.17 4.97 17.31
N VAL A 227 -3.19 5.14 16.39
CA VAL A 227 -2.52 6.42 16.14
C VAL A 227 -2.83 6.98 14.76
N SER A 228 -2.76 8.32 14.63
CA SER A 228 -3.07 9.04 13.39
C SER A 228 -2.45 8.45 12.12
N HIS A 229 -1.16 8.10 12.13
CA HIS A 229 -0.54 7.26 11.11
C HIS A 229 0.54 6.40 11.75
N ALA A 230 0.57 5.10 11.45
CA ALA A 230 1.51 4.17 12.06
C ALA A 230 2.96 4.54 11.74
N PHE A 231 3.30 4.82 10.48
CA PHE A 231 4.65 5.18 10.07
C PHE A 231 4.73 6.65 9.61
N LYS A 232 5.79 7.34 10.04
CA LYS A 232 6.12 8.71 9.61
C LYS A 232 7.62 8.90 9.35
N ASN A 233 8.00 9.82 8.47
CA ASN A 233 9.41 10.22 8.36
C ASN A 233 9.85 11.01 9.61
N SER A 234 11.10 10.87 10.04
CA SER A 234 11.57 11.43 11.32
C SER A 234 11.39 12.94 11.46
N ALA A 235 11.54 13.69 10.37
CA ALA A 235 11.41 15.15 10.28
C ALA A 235 10.04 15.61 9.74
N TYR A 236 8.98 14.80 9.86
CA TYR A 236 7.65 15.13 9.34
C TYR A 236 7.09 16.47 9.85
N LYS A 237 7.51 16.90 11.06
CA LYS A 237 7.09 18.18 11.66
C LYS A 237 7.88 19.39 11.17
N THR A 238 9.09 19.20 10.64
CA THR A 238 10.01 20.29 10.28
C THR A 238 10.17 20.43 8.76
N GLY A 239 9.28 19.82 7.98
CA GLY A 239 9.24 19.94 6.52
C GLY A 239 9.89 18.78 5.75
N GLY A 240 10.39 17.75 6.43
CA GLY A 240 10.96 16.55 5.81
C GLY A 240 12.45 16.64 5.47
N GLY A 241 12.84 15.91 4.43
CA GLY A 241 14.21 15.79 3.92
C GLY A 241 14.68 14.35 3.82
N GLU A 242 13.94 13.40 4.40
CA GLU A 242 14.33 11.99 4.35
C GLU A 242 14.19 11.38 2.96
N LYS A 243 15.12 10.46 2.67
CA LYS A 243 15.15 9.77 1.39
C LYS A 243 15.51 8.30 1.49
N ASN A 244 15.24 7.56 0.42
CA ASN A 244 15.60 6.14 0.30
C ASN A 244 14.96 5.32 1.41
N ILE A 245 13.63 5.37 1.50
CA ILE A 245 12.85 4.58 2.48
C ILE A 245 12.06 3.52 1.73
N THR A 246 12.24 2.27 2.16
CA THR A 246 11.53 1.11 1.62
C THR A 246 10.69 0.48 2.73
N ILE A 247 9.41 0.22 2.47
CA ILE A 247 8.49 -0.49 3.36
C ILE A 247 7.85 -1.63 2.56
N LYS A 248 8.06 -2.88 3.00
CA LYS A 248 7.49 -4.06 2.33
C LYS A 248 6.95 -5.12 3.27
N ASN A 249 6.00 -5.90 2.76
CA ASN A 249 5.54 -7.17 3.34
C ASN A 249 4.92 -7.03 4.74
N ILE A 250 4.14 -5.97 4.95
CA ILE A 250 3.50 -5.64 6.24
C ILE A 250 2.03 -5.30 6.05
N SER A 251 1.19 -5.72 7.00
CA SER A 251 -0.19 -5.27 7.13
C SER A 251 -0.33 -4.19 8.21
N PHE A 252 -1.21 -3.22 7.98
CA PHE A 252 -1.61 -2.19 8.93
C PHE A 252 -3.06 -2.46 9.38
N ASP A 253 -3.26 -2.59 10.69
CA ASP A 253 -4.54 -2.85 11.34
C ASP A 253 -4.84 -1.70 12.32
N ALA A 254 -5.85 -0.91 12.01
CA ALA A 254 -6.19 0.33 12.70
C ALA A 254 -7.34 0.11 13.69
N GLU A 255 -7.20 0.62 14.92
CA GLU A 255 -8.18 0.39 15.99
C GLU A 255 -9.32 1.44 16.01
N SER A 256 -9.07 2.63 15.45
CA SER A 256 -9.91 3.83 15.57
C SER A 256 -10.16 4.60 14.25
N LYS A 257 -11.02 5.62 14.34
CA LYS A 257 -11.59 6.39 13.22
C LYS A 257 -10.64 7.38 12.54
N PHE A 258 -9.44 7.61 13.09
CA PHE A 258 -8.47 8.59 12.59
C PHE A 258 -7.12 7.96 12.26
N ASP A 259 -7.08 6.63 12.22
CA ASP A 259 -5.86 5.87 12.09
C ASP A 259 -5.54 5.62 10.61
N GLY A 260 -4.37 6.08 10.18
CA GLY A 260 -3.83 5.87 8.84
C GLY A 260 -2.62 4.93 8.85
N GLY A 261 -2.26 4.38 7.69
CA GLY A 261 -1.10 3.51 7.60
C GLY A 261 0.21 4.30 7.63
N ILE A 262 0.45 5.07 6.58
CA ILE A 262 1.72 5.77 6.36
C ILE A 262 1.46 7.24 6.06
N SER A 263 2.17 8.15 6.74
CA SER A 263 2.21 9.57 6.38
C SER A 263 3.62 10.07 6.27
N MET A 264 3.97 10.67 5.14
CA MET A 264 5.30 11.24 4.93
C MET A 264 5.19 12.66 4.37
N VAL A 265 6.12 13.53 4.78
CA VAL A 265 6.16 14.91 4.30
C VAL A 265 7.57 15.25 3.89
N GLY A 266 7.74 15.78 2.69
CA GLY A 266 9.02 16.27 2.19
C GLY A 266 10.02 15.15 1.92
N VAL A 267 9.63 14.09 1.20
CA VAL A 267 10.44 12.86 1.08
C VAL A 267 10.83 12.54 -0.35
N SER A 268 11.91 11.78 -0.52
CA SER A 268 12.31 11.30 -1.86
C SER A 268 12.76 9.85 -1.90
N ASP A 269 12.68 9.23 -3.06
CA ASP A 269 13.11 7.84 -3.28
C ASP A 269 12.41 6.87 -2.32
N ILE A 270 11.08 6.82 -2.43
CA ILE A 270 10.22 6.02 -1.54
C ILE A 270 9.64 4.83 -2.29
N LEU A 271 9.72 3.65 -1.68
CA LEU A 271 9.09 2.44 -2.16
C LEU A 271 8.20 1.83 -1.09
N ILE A 272 6.89 1.77 -1.36
CA ILE A 272 5.91 1.04 -0.56
C ILE A 272 5.41 -0.10 -1.44
N ASP A 273 5.69 -1.34 -1.05
CA ASP A 273 5.53 -2.49 -1.93
C ASP A 273 5.01 -3.73 -1.19
N ASN A 274 3.96 -4.37 -1.72
CA ASN A 274 3.36 -5.55 -1.12
C ASN A 274 2.96 -5.34 0.36
N CYS A 275 2.21 -4.26 0.60
CA CYS A 275 1.64 -3.95 1.92
C CYS A 275 0.12 -3.99 1.89
N GLU A 276 -0.49 -4.24 3.04
CA GLU A 276 -1.94 -4.25 3.19
C GLU A 276 -2.39 -3.20 4.21
N PHE A 277 -3.45 -2.48 3.87
CA PHE A 277 -4.10 -1.49 4.70
C PHE A 277 -5.54 -1.96 4.90
N GLY A 278 -5.81 -2.60 6.04
CA GLY A 278 -7.06 -3.32 6.30
C GLY A 278 -7.90 -2.76 7.45
N TYR A 279 -9.17 -3.18 7.45
CA TYR A 279 -10.17 -3.09 8.54
C TYR A 279 -10.26 -1.74 9.27
N ILE A 280 -10.84 -0.73 8.61
CA ILE A 280 -11.13 0.54 9.27
C ILE A 280 -12.64 0.76 9.33
N LYS A 281 -13.13 0.87 10.58
CA LYS A 281 -14.54 0.74 10.98
C LYS A 281 -15.47 1.69 10.22
N PRO A 282 -16.79 1.38 10.11
CA PRO A 282 -17.76 2.08 9.25
C PRO A 282 -18.05 3.56 9.54
N GLU A 283 -17.27 4.28 10.36
CA GLU A 283 -17.58 5.65 10.82
C GLU A 283 -16.39 6.63 10.94
N GLY A 284 -15.28 6.47 10.20
CA GLY A 284 -14.06 7.30 10.29
C GLY A 284 -13.47 7.85 8.97
N VAL A 285 -12.42 8.68 9.09
CA VAL A 285 -11.59 9.16 7.98
C VAL A 285 -10.30 8.37 8.00
N THR A 286 -10.12 7.52 6.98
CA THR A 286 -8.92 6.69 6.82
C THR A 286 -8.08 7.18 5.66
N VAL A 287 -6.78 7.32 5.88
CA VAL A 287 -5.81 7.49 4.80
C VAL A 287 -4.85 6.30 4.83
N GLY A 288 -4.87 5.46 3.79
CA GLY A 288 -3.88 4.38 3.66
C GLY A 288 -2.46 4.96 3.61
N ILE A 289 -2.24 5.86 2.64
CA ILE A 289 -0.99 6.59 2.46
C ILE A 289 -1.26 8.08 2.23
N GLY A 290 -0.63 8.95 3.02
CA GLY A 290 -0.68 10.40 2.85
C GLY A 290 0.71 11.00 2.68
N ILE A 291 1.03 11.49 1.48
CA ILE A 291 2.33 12.09 1.17
C ILE A 291 2.17 13.55 0.78
N GLY A 292 2.90 14.43 1.46
CA GLY A 292 2.85 15.86 1.17
C GLY A 292 4.18 16.60 1.16
N GLY A 293 4.10 17.92 1.03
CA GLY A 293 5.28 18.78 0.90
C GLY A 293 6.05 18.58 -0.42
N LEU A 294 7.33 18.99 -0.47
CA LEU A 294 8.17 18.78 -1.66
C LEU A 294 8.65 17.34 -1.68
N SER A 295 8.10 16.53 -2.59
CA SER A 295 8.38 15.09 -2.60
C SER A 295 8.64 14.56 -4.00
N ASN A 296 9.54 13.59 -4.15
CA ASN A 296 10.00 13.17 -5.47
C ASN A 296 10.32 11.68 -5.56
N ASN A 297 10.03 11.05 -6.70
CA ASN A 297 10.39 9.66 -6.99
C ASN A 297 9.77 8.68 -5.99
N ILE A 298 8.47 8.50 -6.08
CA ILE A 298 7.68 7.72 -5.14
C ILE A 298 6.95 6.61 -5.86
N THR A 299 7.09 5.39 -5.36
CA THR A 299 6.42 4.21 -5.91
C THR A 299 5.56 3.54 -4.83
N VAL A 300 4.29 3.34 -5.15
CA VAL A 300 3.34 2.52 -4.39
C VAL A 300 2.90 1.37 -5.28
N SER A 301 3.31 0.15 -4.94
CA SER A 301 3.10 -1.02 -5.78
C SER A 301 2.57 -2.24 -5.05
N ASN A 302 1.73 -3.02 -5.74
CA ASN A 302 1.28 -4.33 -5.27
C ASN A 302 0.61 -4.29 -3.88
N CYS A 303 0.06 -3.14 -3.48
CA CYS A 303 -0.59 -2.98 -2.18
C CYS A 303 -2.08 -3.27 -2.26
N ASN A 304 -2.64 -3.74 -1.14
CA ASN A 304 -4.07 -3.92 -0.94
C ASN A 304 -4.59 -2.84 0.01
N PHE A 305 -5.59 -2.07 -0.43
CA PHE A 305 -6.25 -1.05 0.37
C PHE A 305 -7.73 -1.42 0.49
N ASP A 306 -8.18 -1.69 1.70
CA ASP A 306 -9.59 -1.76 2.05
C ASP A 306 -9.85 -0.70 3.13
N VAL A 307 -10.09 0.51 2.65
CA VAL A 307 -10.10 1.72 3.48
C VAL A 307 -11.43 2.46 3.32
N GLN A 308 -11.68 3.38 4.24
CA GLN A 308 -12.95 4.07 4.27
C GLN A 308 -12.99 5.32 3.38
N ASP A 309 -12.05 6.24 3.57
CA ASP A 309 -12.07 7.55 2.91
C ASP A 309 -11.07 7.56 1.74
N TYR A 310 -9.76 7.66 2.02
CA TYR A 310 -8.73 7.75 0.99
C TYR A 310 -7.77 6.56 0.97
N GLY A 311 -7.54 5.99 -0.21
CA GLY A 311 -6.49 4.99 -0.43
C GLY A 311 -5.10 5.62 -0.41
N ILE A 312 -4.76 6.29 -1.52
CA ILE A 312 -3.45 6.91 -1.73
C ILE A 312 -3.64 8.41 -1.97
N VAL A 313 -2.98 9.24 -1.18
CA VAL A 313 -3.06 10.70 -1.28
C VAL A 313 -1.68 11.31 -1.49
N PHE A 314 -1.56 12.09 -2.56
CA PHE A 314 -0.44 13.01 -2.79
C PHE A 314 -0.96 14.43 -2.75
N ASP A 315 -0.37 15.26 -1.89
CA ASP A 315 -0.83 16.62 -1.67
C ASP A 315 0.32 17.59 -1.40
N SER A 316 0.59 18.51 -2.34
CA SER A 316 1.77 19.37 -2.22
C SER A 316 1.73 20.39 -1.07
N THR A 317 0.60 20.56 -0.36
CA THR A 317 0.40 21.44 0.82
C THR A 317 0.64 22.94 0.61
N SER A 318 1.37 23.38 -0.43
CA SER A 318 1.57 24.79 -0.79
C SER A 318 1.95 24.97 -2.27
N GLU A 319 1.83 26.20 -2.79
CA GLU A 319 2.08 26.46 -4.22
C GLU A 319 3.55 26.28 -4.64
N ASN A 320 4.50 26.54 -3.72
CA ASN A 320 5.93 26.49 -4.01
C ASN A 320 6.55 25.09 -3.87
N LYS A 321 5.77 24.09 -3.48
CA LYS A 321 6.22 22.71 -3.36
C LYS A 321 5.69 21.96 -4.58
N VAL A 322 6.51 21.09 -5.15
CA VAL A 322 6.12 20.20 -6.25
C VAL A 322 6.23 18.77 -5.73
N ILE A 323 5.23 17.96 -6.03
CA ILE A 323 5.34 16.51 -5.89
C ILE A 323 5.41 15.88 -7.28
N GLU A 324 6.47 15.13 -7.55
CA GLU A 324 6.70 14.63 -8.91
C GLU A 324 7.33 13.25 -8.99
N ASN A 325 7.27 12.67 -10.19
CA ASN A 325 7.81 11.34 -10.50
C ASN A 325 7.15 10.23 -9.65
N ILE A 326 5.82 10.17 -9.71
CA ILE A 326 5.01 9.23 -8.93
C ILE A 326 4.62 8.01 -9.77
N ARG A 327 4.69 6.81 -9.19
CA ARG A 327 4.25 5.55 -9.79
C ARG A 327 3.30 4.82 -8.84
N ILE A 328 2.06 4.60 -9.28
CA ILE A 328 1.04 3.84 -8.54
C ILE A 328 0.65 2.65 -9.40
N ARG A 329 1.12 1.43 -9.05
CA ARG A 329 0.97 0.27 -9.94
C ARG A 329 0.58 -1.05 -9.26
N GLY A 330 -0.29 -1.83 -9.91
CA GLY A 330 -0.59 -3.19 -9.43
C GLY A 330 -1.37 -3.22 -8.11
N ASN A 331 -1.94 -2.10 -7.67
CA ASN A 331 -2.64 -2.02 -6.40
C ASN A 331 -4.09 -2.47 -6.54
N LYS A 332 -4.63 -3.04 -5.46
CA LYS A 332 -6.07 -3.26 -5.27
C LYS A 332 -6.57 -2.23 -4.28
N ILE A 333 -7.47 -1.35 -4.70
CA ILE A 333 -7.96 -0.23 -3.92
C ILE A 333 -9.47 -0.32 -3.81
N ARG A 334 -9.97 -0.40 -2.58
CA ARG A 334 -11.38 -0.32 -2.25
C ARG A 334 -11.61 0.84 -1.28
N THR A 335 -12.50 1.76 -1.64
CA THR A 335 -12.93 2.88 -0.77
C THR A 335 -14.45 2.93 -0.60
N VAL A 336 -14.94 3.57 0.47
CA VAL A 336 -16.37 3.62 0.84
C VAL A 336 -16.97 5.03 0.82
N TRP A 337 -16.19 6.10 1.03
CA TRP A 337 -16.68 7.49 1.01
C TRP A 337 -15.82 8.45 0.22
N GLY A 338 -14.52 8.21 0.14
CA GLY A 338 -13.59 9.14 -0.48
C GLY A 338 -12.97 8.64 -1.77
N SER A 339 -11.76 9.15 -2.04
CA SER A 339 -11.07 8.87 -3.29
C SER A 339 -10.12 7.69 -3.18
N GLY A 340 -10.16 6.76 -4.14
CA GLY A 340 -9.18 5.67 -4.23
C GLY A 340 -7.75 6.21 -4.32
N ILE A 341 -7.54 7.15 -5.25
CA ILE A 341 -6.30 7.90 -5.41
C ILE A 341 -6.64 9.39 -5.48
N SER A 342 -5.94 10.21 -4.71
CA SER A 342 -6.07 11.68 -4.75
C SER A 342 -4.73 12.30 -5.10
N LEU A 343 -4.70 13.04 -6.21
CA LEU A 343 -3.56 13.81 -6.72
C LEU A 343 -3.94 15.29 -6.62
N SER A 344 -3.51 15.92 -5.53
CA SER A 344 -3.96 17.25 -5.14
C SER A 344 -2.82 18.26 -5.16
N ARG A 345 -2.96 19.33 -5.96
CA ARG A 345 -2.10 20.51 -5.98
C ARG A 345 -0.64 20.26 -6.38
N ASN A 346 -0.19 20.90 -7.46
CA ASN A 346 1.19 20.92 -7.96
C ASN A 346 1.83 19.52 -8.06
N ILE A 347 1.04 18.58 -8.55
CA ILE A 347 1.44 17.19 -8.78
C ILE A 347 1.84 17.03 -10.24
N LYS A 348 3.03 16.47 -10.51
CA LYS A 348 3.56 16.36 -11.87
C LYS A 348 4.11 14.96 -12.17
N ARG A 349 4.09 14.55 -13.44
CA ARG A 349 4.76 13.33 -13.93
C ARG A 349 4.32 12.09 -13.14
N VAL A 350 3.03 11.77 -13.24
CA VAL A 350 2.40 10.66 -12.50
C VAL A 350 2.03 9.55 -13.46
N VAL A 351 2.28 8.31 -13.05
CA VAL A 351 1.79 7.12 -13.75
C VAL A 351 0.97 6.25 -12.81
N VAL A 352 -0.33 6.15 -13.09
CA VAL A 352 -1.27 5.24 -12.42
C VAL A 352 -1.58 4.11 -13.39
N ALA A 353 -1.04 2.91 -13.14
CA ALA A 353 -1.19 1.82 -14.10
C ALA A 353 -1.45 0.44 -13.51
N ASN A 354 -2.30 -0.34 -14.16
CA ASN A 354 -2.60 -1.73 -13.80
C ASN A 354 -3.16 -1.87 -12.37
N ASN A 355 -3.94 -0.90 -11.89
CA ASN A 355 -4.61 -0.98 -10.60
C ASN A 355 -6.06 -1.48 -10.76
N ASN A 356 -6.57 -2.14 -9.72
CA ASN A 356 -7.99 -2.46 -9.59
C ASN A 356 -8.60 -1.52 -8.54
N ILE A 357 -9.45 -0.59 -8.98
CA ILE A 357 -9.99 0.50 -8.15
C ILE A 357 -11.51 0.32 -8.06
N SER A 358 -12.01 0.09 -6.86
CA SER A 358 -13.41 -0.01 -6.55
C SER A 358 -13.80 1.06 -5.54
N VAL A 359 -14.86 1.80 -5.86
CA VAL A 359 -15.39 2.83 -4.97
C VAL A 359 -16.85 2.53 -4.70
N VAL A 360 -17.18 2.46 -3.42
CA VAL A 360 -18.55 2.39 -2.92
C VAL A 360 -18.93 3.78 -2.40
N SER A 361 -20.20 4.15 -2.50
CA SER A 361 -20.75 5.37 -1.91
C SER A 361 -22.14 5.06 -1.33
N PRO A 362 -22.25 4.72 -0.04
CA PRO A 362 -23.49 4.21 0.55
C PRO A 362 -24.53 5.30 0.87
N ASP A 363 -24.14 6.57 0.94
CA ASP A 363 -24.99 7.72 1.30
C ASP A 363 -25.25 8.68 0.13
N ASN A 364 -25.02 8.20 -1.10
CA ASN A 364 -25.18 8.97 -2.33
C ASN A 364 -24.20 10.17 -2.45
N THR A 365 -23.12 10.19 -1.66
CA THR A 365 -21.99 11.13 -1.87
C THR A 365 -21.21 10.79 -3.13
N ILE A 366 -20.37 11.70 -3.62
CA ILE A 366 -19.56 11.45 -4.82
C ILE A 366 -18.35 10.60 -4.45
N GLY A 367 -18.37 9.33 -4.87
CA GLY A 367 -17.20 8.45 -4.83
C GLY A 367 -16.28 8.72 -6.03
N ILE A 368 -14.97 8.80 -5.82
CA ILE A 368 -14.01 9.08 -6.89
C ILE A 368 -12.92 8.01 -6.97
N GLY A 369 -12.73 7.37 -8.11
CA GLY A 369 -11.63 6.41 -8.29
C GLY A 369 -10.27 7.09 -8.23
N ILE A 370 -10.04 8.02 -9.17
CA ILE A 370 -8.86 8.89 -9.22
C ILE A 370 -9.34 10.34 -9.25
N LYS A 371 -9.00 11.09 -8.21
CA LYS A 371 -9.25 12.53 -8.09
C LYS A 371 -7.99 13.29 -8.47
N ILE A 372 -8.08 14.12 -9.51
CA ILE A 372 -7.04 15.08 -9.89
C ILE A 372 -7.58 16.46 -9.53
N TRP A 373 -6.97 17.11 -8.53
CA TRP A 373 -7.49 18.35 -7.96
C TRP A 373 -6.44 19.44 -7.91
N GLN A 374 -6.82 20.62 -8.38
CA GLN A 374 -5.99 21.82 -8.49
C GLN A 374 -5.95 22.68 -7.24
N GLY A 375 -6.89 22.55 -6.31
CA GLY A 375 -6.98 23.51 -5.21
C GLY A 375 -7.60 24.84 -5.65
N SER A 376 -7.12 25.95 -5.08
CA SER A 376 -7.70 27.28 -5.26
C SER A 376 -7.03 28.13 -6.35
N SER A 377 -6.02 27.61 -7.06
CA SER A 377 -5.16 28.41 -7.95
C SER A 377 -4.73 27.65 -9.21
N LYS A 378 -4.56 28.36 -10.33
CA LYS A 378 -4.10 27.79 -11.60
C LYS A 378 -2.65 27.32 -11.56
N ASN A 379 -1.82 27.94 -10.73
CA ASN A 379 -0.38 27.67 -10.65
C ASN A 379 -0.05 26.32 -10.00
N VAL A 380 -1.04 25.69 -9.36
CA VAL A 380 -0.93 24.39 -8.69
C VAL A 380 -1.79 23.32 -9.38
N ALA A 381 -2.15 23.53 -10.65
CA ALA A 381 -2.86 22.52 -11.41
C ALA A 381 -1.97 21.28 -11.64
N PRO A 382 -2.49 20.05 -11.43
CA PRO A 382 -1.76 18.84 -11.75
C PRO A 382 -1.50 18.69 -13.25
N GLU A 383 -0.34 18.17 -13.63
CA GLU A 383 0.04 18.01 -15.03
C GLU A 383 0.84 16.73 -15.30
N ASP A 384 0.88 16.32 -16.56
CA ASP A 384 1.63 15.15 -17.04
C ASP A 384 1.24 13.86 -16.30
N ILE A 385 -0.03 13.47 -16.41
CA ILE A 385 -0.61 12.31 -15.71
C ILE A 385 -1.03 11.25 -16.72
N ILE A 386 -0.53 10.04 -16.54
CA ILE A 386 -0.88 8.86 -17.35
C ILE A 386 -1.65 7.88 -16.47
N ILE A 387 -2.89 7.58 -16.88
CA ILE A 387 -3.79 6.60 -16.26
C ILE A 387 -4.01 5.49 -17.29
N SER A 388 -3.34 4.33 -17.11
CA SER A 388 -3.39 3.27 -18.12
C SER A 388 -3.50 1.85 -17.58
N GLY A 389 -4.32 1.01 -18.23
CA GLY A 389 -4.43 -0.42 -17.87
C GLY A 389 -5.17 -0.68 -16.56
N ASN A 390 -5.86 0.32 -16.00
CA ASN A 390 -6.60 0.17 -14.74
C ASN A 390 -7.99 -0.39 -14.98
N THR A 391 -8.52 -1.10 -13.97
CA THR A 391 -9.90 -1.53 -13.91
C THR A 391 -10.62 -0.71 -12.85
N PHE A 392 -11.70 -0.05 -13.23
CA PHE A 392 -12.59 0.70 -12.36
C PHE A 392 -13.91 -0.04 -12.22
N LEU A 393 -14.30 -0.30 -10.99
CA LEU A 393 -15.56 -0.95 -10.66
C LEU A 393 -16.37 -0.05 -9.71
N GLY A 394 -17.53 0.41 -10.19
CA GLY A 394 -18.48 1.13 -9.34
C GLY A 394 -19.41 0.18 -8.58
N THR A 395 -20.67 0.59 -8.43
CA THR A 395 -21.71 -0.18 -7.74
C THR A 395 -22.86 -0.47 -8.70
N GLN A 396 -23.63 -1.54 -8.46
CA GLN A 396 -24.70 -1.97 -9.37
C GLN A 396 -25.75 -0.88 -9.68
N ASN A 397 -25.97 0.07 -8.76
CA ASN A 397 -26.90 1.18 -8.94
C ASN A 397 -26.29 2.39 -9.65
N ARG A 398 -24.98 2.38 -9.93
CA ARG A 398 -24.21 3.40 -10.68
C ARG A 398 -24.34 4.82 -10.13
N GLN A 399 -24.74 4.99 -8.87
CA GLN A 399 -25.00 6.33 -8.32
C GLN A 399 -23.71 7.00 -7.85
N ASN A 400 -23.44 8.19 -8.40
CA ASN A 400 -22.41 9.15 -7.98
C ASN A 400 -20.95 8.65 -7.92
N ILE A 401 -20.54 7.78 -8.84
CA ILE A 401 -19.17 7.28 -8.96
C ILE A 401 -18.48 7.88 -10.19
N GLN A 402 -17.48 8.72 -9.93
CA GLN A 402 -16.57 9.27 -10.94
C GLN A 402 -15.29 8.43 -10.96
N ALA A 403 -15.07 7.63 -11.99
CA ALA A 403 -13.87 6.78 -12.04
C ALA A 403 -12.59 7.61 -12.14
N VAL A 404 -12.57 8.60 -13.04
CA VAL A 404 -11.52 9.62 -13.13
C VAL A 404 -12.18 11.00 -13.11
N SER A 405 -11.82 11.82 -12.14
CA SER A 405 -12.29 13.20 -12.02
C SER A 405 -11.12 14.15 -12.22
N VAL A 406 -11.19 14.99 -13.25
CA VAL A 406 -10.13 15.93 -13.62
C VAL A 406 -10.58 17.35 -13.34
N ALA A 407 -9.81 18.09 -12.54
CA ALA A 407 -10.14 19.46 -12.17
C ALA A 407 -9.54 20.54 -13.08
N ASN A 408 -9.95 21.80 -12.87
CA ASN A 408 -9.56 22.94 -13.72
C ASN A 408 -8.06 23.06 -13.90
N TRP A 409 -7.69 23.56 -15.08
CA TRP A 409 -6.35 23.92 -15.49
C TRP A 409 -5.35 22.76 -15.53
N SER A 410 -5.76 21.55 -15.15
CA SER A 410 -4.93 20.35 -15.27
C SER A 410 -4.57 20.15 -16.73
N SER A 411 -3.34 19.72 -17.01
CA SER A 411 -2.86 19.60 -18.37
C SER A 411 -2.14 18.28 -18.67
N ASN A 412 -2.15 17.87 -19.94
CA ASN A 412 -1.47 16.66 -20.42
C ASN A 412 -1.91 15.40 -19.66
N ILE A 413 -3.23 15.16 -19.64
CA ILE A 413 -3.83 14.02 -18.95
C ILE A 413 -4.16 12.95 -19.99
N GLN A 414 -3.56 11.77 -19.84
CA GLN A 414 -3.78 10.62 -20.71
C GLN A 414 -4.51 9.51 -19.96
N VAL A 415 -5.72 9.17 -20.41
CA VAL A 415 -6.52 8.08 -19.87
C VAL A 415 -6.69 7.04 -20.97
N SER A 416 -5.93 5.95 -20.91
CA SER A 416 -5.93 4.96 -21.99
C SER A 416 -5.89 3.50 -21.56
N ASN A 417 -6.44 2.60 -22.38
CA ASN A 417 -6.41 1.15 -22.11
C ASN A 417 -7.03 0.76 -20.75
N ASN A 418 -7.97 1.54 -20.21
CA ASN A 418 -8.64 1.23 -18.95
C ASN A 418 -9.98 0.53 -19.20
N THR A 419 -10.44 -0.24 -18.21
CA THR A 419 -11.79 -0.80 -18.18
C THR A 419 -12.61 -0.08 -17.13
N PHE A 420 -13.78 0.42 -17.52
CA PHE A 420 -14.75 1.09 -16.65
C PHE A 420 -16.05 0.28 -16.64
N ARG A 421 -16.51 -0.11 -15.45
CA ARG A 421 -17.73 -0.90 -15.26
C ARG A 421 -18.59 -0.32 -14.14
N GLU A 422 -19.88 -0.17 -14.38
CA GLU A 422 -20.86 0.23 -13.36
C GLU A 422 -20.57 1.60 -12.71
N VAL A 423 -20.03 2.54 -13.50
CA VAL A 423 -19.70 3.90 -13.03
C VAL A 423 -20.69 4.94 -13.55
N THR A 424 -20.85 6.04 -12.81
CA THR A 424 -21.65 7.18 -13.29
C THR A 424 -20.91 7.92 -14.40
N TYR A 425 -19.60 8.12 -14.25
CA TYR A 425 -18.73 8.77 -15.22
C TYR A 425 -17.41 8.01 -15.31
N ALA A 426 -17.05 7.53 -16.50
CA ALA A 426 -15.72 6.95 -16.74
C ALA A 426 -14.64 8.06 -16.68
N LEU A 427 -14.89 9.19 -17.33
CA LEU A 427 -14.09 10.40 -17.17
C LEU A 427 -15.02 11.61 -17.01
N PHE A 428 -14.86 12.30 -15.88
CA PHE A 428 -15.60 13.50 -15.55
C PHE A 428 -14.67 14.73 -15.51
N ASN A 429 -15.01 15.75 -16.28
CA ASN A 429 -14.32 17.03 -16.31
C ASN A 429 -15.35 18.17 -16.38
N ASN A 430 -15.90 18.58 -15.25
CA ASN A 430 -16.97 19.59 -15.22
C ASN A 430 -16.63 20.83 -14.38
N PHE A 431 -15.39 21.32 -14.47
CA PHE A 431 -14.99 22.50 -13.72
C PHE A 431 -14.81 23.73 -14.66
N SER A 432 -15.21 24.90 -14.18
CA SER A 432 -15.38 26.17 -14.93
C SER A 432 -14.13 26.82 -15.53
N GLY A 433 -12.95 26.25 -15.32
CA GLY A 433 -11.65 26.78 -15.75
C GLY A 433 -10.98 25.99 -16.87
N GLY A 434 -11.57 24.88 -17.32
CA GLY A 434 -11.09 24.04 -18.43
C GLY A 434 -9.79 23.30 -18.13
N ALA A 435 -9.69 22.02 -18.52
CA ALA A 435 -8.44 21.26 -18.51
C ALA A 435 -7.91 21.12 -19.94
N TYR A 436 -6.59 21.17 -20.10
CA TYR A 436 -5.93 21.26 -21.41
C TYR A 436 -5.32 19.91 -21.82
N ASN A 437 -5.37 19.56 -23.10
CA ASN A 437 -4.74 18.33 -23.63
C ASN A 437 -5.16 17.06 -22.89
N ILE A 438 -6.46 16.74 -22.89
CA ILE A 438 -6.97 15.48 -22.35
C ILE A 438 -7.08 14.46 -23.48
N ALA A 439 -6.36 13.35 -23.37
CA ALA A 439 -6.50 12.20 -24.26
C ALA A 439 -7.29 11.08 -23.56
N PHE A 440 -8.42 10.68 -24.14
CA PHE A 440 -9.23 9.55 -23.69
C PHE A 440 -9.27 8.50 -24.79
N SER A 441 -8.46 7.44 -24.69
CA SER A 441 -8.24 6.53 -25.83
C SER A 441 -8.16 5.04 -25.49
N ASN A 442 -8.61 4.16 -26.39
CA ASN A 442 -8.55 2.71 -26.20
C ASN A 442 -9.18 2.19 -24.89
N ASN A 443 -10.15 2.89 -24.32
CA ASN A 443 -10.82 2.44 -23.10
C ASN A 443 -12.03 1.56 -23.44
N LEU A 444 -12.35 0.65 -22.51
CA LEU A 444 -13.56 -0.16 -22.54
C LEU A 444 -14.52 0.35 -21.45
N ILE A 445 -15.67 0.89 -21.85
CA ILE A 445 -16.71 1.39 -20.95
C ILE A 445 -17.94 0.51 -21.10
N VAL A 446 -18.37 -0.13 -20.02
CA VAL A 446 -19.44 -1.13 -20.04
C VAL A 446 -20.40 -0.89 -18.88
N ASP A 447 -21.70 -1.05 -19.12
CA ASP A 447 -22.74 -1.02 -18.08
C ASP A 447 -22.64 0.24 -17.20
N SER A 448 -22.43 1.41 -17.81
CA SER A 448 -22.14 2.68 -17.12
C SER A 448 -23.08 3.78 -17.58
N ASP A 449 -23.20 4.86 -16.80
CA ASP A 449 -24.13 5.93 -17.18
C ASP A 449 -23.54 6.87 -18.22
N ASN A 450 -22.31 7.31 -18.00
CA ASN A 450 -21.60 8.18 -18.91
C ASN A 450 -20.17 7.68 -19.17
N GLY A 451 -19.73 7.86 -20.40
CA GLY A 451 -18.34 7.63 -20.80
C GLY A 451 -17.48 8.86 -20.51
N PHE A 452 -17.24 9.66 -21.54
CA PHE A 452 -16.53 10.93 -21.43
C PHE A 452 -17.52 12.08 -21.20
N TYR A 453 -17.38 12.84 -20.11
CA TYR A 453 -18.28 13.93 -19.76
C TYR A 453 -17.51 15.23 -19.48
N ASN A 454 -17.80 16.28 -20.25
CA ASN A 454 -17.19 17.60 -20.17
C ASN A 454 -18.13 18.74 -20.62
N ASP A 455 -18.78 19.45 -19.71
CA ASP A 455 -19.76 20.49 -20.09
C ASP A 455 -19.19 21.91 -20.28
N ASN A 456 -17.89 22.15 -20.07
CA ASN A 456 -17.34 23.51 -20.04
C ASN A 456 -16.95 24.08 -21.41
N SER A 457 -17.33 25.34 -21.65
CA SER A 457 -17.55 25.91 -22.98
C SER A 457 -16.38 26.66 -23.63
N SER A 458 -15.19 26.78 -23.03
CA SER A 458 -14.22 27.77 -23.56
C SER A 458 -12.84 27.31 -24.04
N ASP A 459 -12.27 26.14 -23.65
CA ASP A 459 -10.84 25.89 -23.98
C ASP A 459 -10.37 24.41 -24.02
N VAL A 460 -11.26 23.42 -23.94
CA VAL A 460 -10.82 22.02 -23.88
C VAL A 460 -10.48 21.50 -25.28
N GLN A 461 -9.31 20.86 -25.41
CA GLN A 461 -8.86 20.16 -26.62
C GLN A 461 -8.81 18.64 -26.41
N PRO A 462 -9.97 17.96 -26.34
CA PRO A 462 -9.97 16.54 -26.05
C PRO A 462 -9.57 15.75 -27.31
N VAL A 463 -8.77 14.71 -27.10
CA VAL A 463 -8.49 13.67 -28.09
C VAL A 463 -9.21 12.41 -27.64
N ILE A 464 -10.36 12.11 -28.25
CA ILE A 464 -11.20 10.96 -27.91
C ILE A 464 -11.16 9.97 -29.05
N VAL A 465 -10.42 8.87 -28.92
CA VAL A 465 -10.20 7.95 -30.04
C VAL A 465 -10.25 6.49 -29.61
N SER A 466 -10.83 5.62 -30.45
CA SER A 466 -10.72 4.15 -30.28
C SER A 466 -11.27 3.58 -28.96
N ASN A 467 -12.18 4.29 -28.30
CA ASN A 467 -12.90 3.76 -27.14
C ASN A 467 -14.05 2.85 -27.59
N ILE A 468 -14.38 1.86 -26.74
CA ILE A 468 -15.50 0.95 -26.91
C ILE A 468 -16.54 1.28 -25.83
N PHE A 469 -17.76 1.62 -26.24
CA PHE A 469 -18.88 1.90 -25.36
C PHE A 469 -19.96 0.82 -25.53
N LYS A 470 -20.39 0.21 -24.42
CA LYS A 470 -21.42 -0.84 -24.40
C LYS A 470 -22.40 -0.62 -23.24
N ASN A 471 -23.70 -0.72 -23.50
CA ASN A 471 -24.76 -0.61 -22.48
C ASN A 471 -24.69 0.71 -21.69
N ILE A 472 -24.57 1.83 -22.42
CA ILE A 472 -24.49 3.17 -21.81
C ILE A 472 -25.88 3.77 -21.69
N THR A 473 -26.29 4.22 -20.49
CA THR A 473 -27.67 4.70 -20.25
C THR A 473 -27.88 6.16 -20.65
N ASN A 474 -26.89 7.03 -20.45
CA ASN A 474 -26.96 8.45 -20.78
C ASN A 474 -26.06 8.81 -21.98
N TYR A 475 -24.88 9.39 -21.74
CA TYR A 475 -23.99 9.88 -22.79
C TYR A 475 -22.72 9.04 -22.88
N ALA A 476 -22.47 8.40 -24.04
CA ALA A 476 -21.15 7.83 -24.31
C ALA A 476 -20.10 8.94 -24.35
N ILE A 477 -20.43 10.05 -25.01
CA ILE A 477 -19.62 11.27 -25.03
C ILE A 477 -20.54 12.48 -24.88
N ARG A 478 -20.26 13.32 -23.89
CA ARG A 478 -20.84 14.65 -23.76
C ARG A 478 -19.69 15.64 -23.62
N THR A 479 -19.52 16.52 -24.60
CA THR A 479 -18.46 17.53 -24.52
C THR A 479 -18.85 18.85 -25.16
N SER A 480 -18.43 19.95 -24.55
CA SER A 480 -18.28 21.24 -25.22
C SER A 480 -16.90 21.28 -25.92
N LEU A 481 -16.85 21.65 -27.20
CA LEU A 481 -15.62 21.64 -28.00
C LEU A 481 -15.24 23.06 -28.43
N TYR A 482 -14.01 23.45 -28.08
CA TYR A 482 -13.37 24.64 -28.64
C TYR A 482 -12.46 24.27 -29.82
N LYS A 483 -11.57 23.28 -29.65
CA LYS A 483 -10.80 22.57 -30.71
C LYS A 483 -10.68 21.08 -30.31
N GLY A 484 -10.38 20.15 -31.22
CA GLY A 484 -10.10 18.75 -30.82
C GLY A 484 -10.43 17.69 -31.87
N ILE A 485 -10.09 16.44 -31.54
CA ILE A 485 -10.30 15.28 -32.41
C ILE A 485 -11.17 14.26 -31.69
N ILE A 486 -12.29 13.93 -32.30
CA ILE A 486 -13.17 12.84 -31.85
C ILE A 486 -13.26 11.78 -32.95
N SER A 487 -12.92 10.55 -32.59
CA SER A 487 -13.08 9.36 -33.42
C SER A 487 -14.00 8.37 -32.72
N LEU A 488 -15.22 8.25 -33.25
CA LEU A 488 -16.29 7.37 -32.76
C LEU A 488 -16.11 5.99 -33.41
N ASN A 489 -15.30 5.14 -32.78
CA ASN A 489 -14.89 3.88 -33.41
C ASN A 489 -15.82 2.70 -33.11
N LYS A 490 -16.41 2.58 -31.90
CA LYS A 490 -17.38 1.52 -31.55
C LYS A 490 -18.34 1.94 -30.42
N ILE A 491 -19.58 2.23 -30.76
CA ILE A 491 -20.67 2.55 -29.82
C ILE A 491 -21.81 1.56 -30.07
N ASN A 492 -22.11 0.71 -29.08
CA ASN A 492 -23.15 -0.33 -29.16
C ASN A 492 -24.11 -0.24 -27.97
N ASP A 493 -25.40 -0.53 -28.19
CA ASP A 493 -26.41 -0.65 -27.13
C ASP A 493 -26.47 0.59 -26.22
N VAL A 494 -26.63 1.78 -26.81
CA VAL A 494 -26.66 3.05 -26.07
C VAL A 494 -28.07 3.62 -25.99
N GLY A 495 -28.40 4.23 -24.86
CA GLY A 495 -29.65 4.95 -24.63
C GLY A 495 -29.85 6.16 -25.56
N ALA A 496 -30.94 6.90 -25.35
CA ALA A 496 -31.45 7.89 -26.30
C ALA A 496 -30.52 9.07 -26.63
N LYS A 497 -29.39 9.30 -25.91
CA LYS A 497 -28.53 10.47 -26.10
C LYS A 497 -27.04 10.09 -26.16
N ALA A 498 -26.67 9.29 -27.15
CA ALA A 498 -25.35 8.65 -27.21
C ALA A 498 -24.19 9.66 -27.27
N VAL A 499 -24.29 10.70 -28.09
CA VAL A 499 -23.24 11.72 -28.25
C VAL A 499 -23.85 13.13 -28.22
N TYR A 500 -23.37 13.98 -27.31
CA TYR A 500 -23.73 15.39 -27.22
C TYR A 500 -22.48 16.25 -27.42
N LEU A 501 -22.49 17.09 -28.46
CA LEU A 501 -21.41 18.00 -28.77
C LEU A 501 -21.94 19.43 -28.77
N ASN A 502 -21.56 20.21 -27.77
CA ASN A 502 -21.76 21.65 -27.83
C ASN A 502 -20.59 22.25 -28.60
N LEU A 503 -20.85 22.88 -29.74
CA LEU A 503 -19.83 23.45 -30.63
C LEU A 503 -19.89 24.98 -30.58
N PRO A 504 -19.28 25.62 -29.55
CA PRO A 504 -19.15 27.07 -29.54
C PRO A 504 -18.09 27.62 -30.54
N ALA A 505 -17.22 26.80 -31.16
CA ALA A 505 -16.11 27.33 -31.97
C ALA A 505 -15.49 26.40 -33.06
N GLU A 506 -14.44 26.94 -33.70
CA GLU A 506 -13.66 26.61 -34.91
C GLU A 506 -12.94 25.24 -34.93
N GLU A 507 -12.82 24.59 -36.10
CA GLU A 507 -11.90 23.46 -36.40
C GLU A 507 -12.04 22.13 -35.60
N ALA A 508 -13.25 21.63 -35.32
CA ALA A 508 -13.43 20.28 -34.77
C ALA A 508 -13.41 19.18 -35.87
N ILE A 509 -12.60 18.12 -35.68
CA ILE A 509 -12.59 16.93 -36.56
C ILE A 509 -13.38 15.80 -35.88
N ILE A 510 -14.48 15.39 -36.52
CA ILE A 510 -15.28 14.25 -36.09
C ILE A 510 -15.21 13.17 -37.17
N SER A 511 -14.66 12.01 -36.82
CA SER A 511 -14.66 10.82 -37.67
C SER A 511 -15.52 9.74 -37.03
N ASN A 512 -16.47 9.20 -37.78
CA ASN A 512 -17.40 8.19 -37.30
C ASN A 512 -17.29 6.91 -38.13
N ASN A 513 -16.89 5.81 -37.49
CA ASN A 513 -16.53 4.60 -38.23
C ASN A 513 -17.49 3.43 -38.05
N ASN A 514 -18.37 3.37 -37.04
CA ASN A 514 -19.40 2.32 -36.91
C ASN A 514 -20.36 2.57 -35.72
N PHE A 515 -21.67 2.69 -35.99
CA PHE A 515 -22.72 2.53 -34.99
C PHE A 515 -23.57 1.30 -35.32
N ASN A 516 -23.69 0.35 -34.38
CA ASN A 516 -24.56 -0.82 -34.53
C ASN A 516 -25.69 -0.73 -33.51
N SER A 517 -26.93 -0.58 -34.00
CA SER A 517 -28.22 -0.44 -33.27
C SER A 517 -28.31 0.71 -32.27
N ILE A 518 -29.22 1.66 -32.50
CA ILE A 518 -29.32 2.89 -31.69
C ILE A 518 -30.77 3.37 -31.58
N GLY A 519 -31.11 3.96 -30.43
CA GLY A 519 -32.33 4.75 -30.22
C GLY A 519 -32.34 6.05 -31.04
N GLU A 520 -33.43 6.83 -30.90
CA GLU A 520 -33.86 7.83 -31.90
C GLU A 520 -32.96 9.09 -32.08
N GLU A 521 -32.03 9.41 -31.17
CA GLU A 521 -31.17 10.61 -31.23
C GLU A 521 -29.68 10.27 -30.99
N VAL A 522 -28.88 10.18 -32.05
CA VAL A 522 -27.53 9.59 -31.97
C VAL A 522 -26.44 10.63 -31.72
N ILE A 523 -26.53 11.77 -32.41
CA ILE A 523 -25.58 12.88 -32.27
C ILE A 523 -26.37 14.18 -32.19
N TYR A 524 -26.26 14.85 -31.05
CA TYR A 524 -26.87 16.16 -30.82
C TYR A 524 -25.80 17.25 -30.90
N PHE A 525 -26.10 18.31 -31.66
CA PHE A 525 -25.26 19.49 -31.77
C PHE A 525 -26.02 20.72 -31.26
N SER A 526 -25.46 21.43 -30.28
CA SER A 526 -25.91 22.79 -29.91
C SER A 526 -24.84 23.79 -30.32
N GLY A 527 -25.23 24.91 -30.94
CA GLY A 527 -24.32 26.01 -31.27
C GLY A 527 -25.04 27.36 -31.16
N GLY A 528 -24.39 28.33 -30.52
CA GLY A 528 -24.83 29.73 -30.40
C GLY A 528 -23.72 30.71 -30.76
N GLY A 529 -22.78 30.28 -31.62
CA GLY A 529 -21.61 31.06 -32.04
C GLY A 529 -21.78 31.67 -33.43
N ASN A 530 -21.43 32.96 -33.58
CA ASN A 530 -21.43 33.72 -34.84
C ASN A 530 -20.23 33.42 -35.75
N THR A 531 -19.82 32.15 -35.93
CA THR A 531 -18.62 31.81 -36.72
C THR A 531 -18.94 30.97 -37.95
N ASN A 532 -18.51 31.47 -39.12
CA ASN A 532 -18.66 30.88 -40.46
C ASN A 532 -17.64 29.76 -40.77
N GLU A 533 -17.05 29.11 -39.76
CA GLU A 533 -15.94 28.16 -39.97
C GLU A 533 -16.32 26.68 -39.78
N LEU A 534 -15.63 25.84 -40.57
CA LEU A 534 -16.03 24.50 -40.97
C LEU A 534 -15.72 23.42 -39.93
N CYS A 535 -16.74 22.74 -39.41
CA CYS A 535 -16.59 21.41 -38.80
C CYS A 535 -16.58 20.35 -39.91
N SER A 536 -15.55 19.49 -39.93
CA SER A 536 -15.48 18.36 -40.87
C SER A 536 -16.02 17.10 -40.18
N ILE A 537 -17.14 16.59 -40.68
CA ILE A 537 -17.71 15.31 -40.24
C ILE A 537 -17.53 14.31 -41.36
N THR A 538 -16.88 13.18 -41.04
CA THR A 538 -16.67 12.07 -41.99
C THR A 538 -17.26 10.79 -41.41
N GLY A 539 -18.09 10.08 -42.18
CA GLY A 539 -18.73 8.81 -41.77
C GLY A 539 -20.25 8.74 -41.95
N ASN A 540 -20.84 7.60 -41.60
CA ASN A 540 -22.29 7.35 -41.70
C ASN A 540 -23.03 8.05 -40.54
N ILE A 541 -23.82 9.09 -40.82
CA ILE A 541 -24.65 9.80 -39.83
C ILE A 541 -26.10 9.31 -39.98
N MET A 542 -26.67 8.71 -38.93
CA MET A 542 -28.03 8.13 -38.98
C MET A 542 -29.15 9.09 -38.54
N SER A 543 -28.89 10.05 -37.67
CA SER A 543 -29.83 11.12 -37.32
C SER A 543 -29.10 12.34 -36.74
N TYR A 544 -29.64 13.53 -36.98
CA TYR A 544 -29.12 14.82 -36.49
C TYR A 544 -30.30 15.67 -36.01
N ALA A 545 -30.14 16.36 -34.87
CA ALA A 545 -31.05 17.39 -34.41
C ALA A 545 -30.24 18.63 -34.00
N SER A 546 -30.62 19.80 -34.52
CA SER A 546 -30.13 21.11 -34.07
C SER A 546 -31.24 21.86 -33.35
N GLN A 547 -30.98 22.39 -32.17
CA GLN A 547 -31.70 23.57 -31.68
C GLN A 547 -30.82 24.79 -31.88
N ASN A 548 -31.35 25.78 -32.59
CA ASN A 548 -30.76 27.09 -32.67
C ASN A 548 -31.77 28.11 -32.17
N ALA A 549 -31.35 28.98 -31.25
CA ALA A 549 -32.17 30.11 -30.80
C ALA A 549 -32.07 31.30 -31.78
N ASP A 550 -30.99 31.35 -32.56
CA ASP A 550 -30.75 32.32 -33.61
C ASP A 550 -30.67 31.55 -34.93
N ASN A 551 -31.39 31.93 -35.98
CA ASN A 551 -31.57 31.17 -37.24
C ASN A 551 -30.28 30.86 -38.08
N ASN A 552 -29.08 30.81 -37.50
CA ASN A 552 -27.79 30.52 -38.15
C ASN A 552 -27.41 29.03 -38.07
N PHE A 553 -27.91 28.19 -38.98
CA PHE A 553 -27.51 26.78 -39.03
C PHE A 553 -25.99 26.60 -39.21
N PRO A 554 -25.32 25.72 -38.43
CA PRO A 554 -23.90 25.43 -38.65
C PRO A 554 -23.67 24.81 -40.03
N VAL A 555 -22.64 25.28 -40.75
CA VAL A 555 -22.24 24.69 -42.04
C VAL A 555 -21.46 23.40 -41.78
N ILE A 556 -22.13 22.25 -41.92
CA ILE A 556 -21.51 20.93 -41.79
C ILE A 556 -20.98 20.47 -43.15
N LYS A 557 -19.65 20.29 -43.28
CA LYS A 557 -19.08 19.60 -44.45
C LYS A 557 -19.19 18.10 -44.26
N LEU A 558 -20.07 17.47 -45.04
CA LEU A 558 -20.14 16.02 -45.19
C LEU A 558 -19.28 15.60 -46.39
N ASN A 559 -18.31 14.71 -46.17
CA ASN A 559 -17.60 14.00 -47.24
C ASN A 559 -17.04 14.88 -48.38
N ASN A 560 -16.31 15.96 -48.04
CA ASN A 560 -15.65 16.86 -49.00
C ASN A 560 -16.59 17.57 -50.00
N GLN A 561 -17.90 17.62 -49.77
CA GLN A 561 -18.82 18.51 -50.47
C GLN A 561 -19.53 19.45 -49.49
N SER A 562 -19.56 20.74 -49.82
CA SER A 562 -20.29 21.74 -49.03
C SER A 562 -21.79 21.51 -49.23
N HIS A 563 -22.46 20.90 -48.26
CA HIS A 563 -23.92 20.81 -48.25
C HIS A 563 -24.51 21.83 -47.28
N ILE A 564 -25.41 22.68 -47.77
CA ILE A 564 -26.38 23.39 -46.93
C ILE A 564 -27.47 22.35 -46.62
N ILE A 565 -27.51 21.83 -45.40
CA ILE A 565 -28.48 20.81 -45.02
C ILE A 565 -29.80 21.50 -44.67
N SER A 566 -30.71 21.60 -45.64
CA SER A 566 -32.15 21.66 -45.36
C SER A 566 -32.64 20.23 -45.17
N GLY A 567 -33.18 19.93 -43.99
CA GLY A 567 -33.33 18.58 -43.45
C GLY A 567 -34.20 17.64 -44.28
N ASN A 568 -33.71 16.40 -44.44
CA ASN A 568 -34.53 15.21 -44.58
C ASN A 568 -33.85 14.06 -43.80
N LEU A 569 -34.61 13.42 -42.91
CA LEU A 569 -34.20 12.25 -42.14
C LEU A 569 -34.28 11.01 -43.06
N ILE A 570 -33.21 10.22 -43.18
CA ILE A 570 -33.25 8.92 -43.87
C ILE A 570 -33.12 7.83 -42.81
N ARG A 571 -34.22 7.12 -42.52
CA ARG A 571 -34.20 5.92 -41.68
C ARG A 571 -33.87 4.68 -42.54
N ASN A 572 -33.37 3.64 -41.88
CA ASN A 572 -32.86 2.40 -42.49
C ASN A 572 -33.97 1.48 -43.06
N ASP A 573 -35.24 1.92 -43.02
CA ASP A 573 -36.42 1.24 -43.56
C ASP A 573 -36.84 1.77 -44.95
N GLY A 574 -36.15 2.80 -45.47
CA GLY A 574 -36.43 3.36 -46.78
C GLY A 574 -37.68 4.25 -46.86
N GLU A 575 -38.36 4.53 -45.74
CA GLU A 575 -39.45 5.52 -45.69
C GLU A 575 -38.90 6.93 -45.41
N VAL A 576 -39.12 7.85 -46.35
CA VAL A 576 -38.93 9.29 -46.15
C VAL A 576 -40.19 9.82 -45.48
N ARG A 577 -40.10 10.23 -44.21
CA ARG A 577 -41.16 10.97 -43.52
C ARG A 577 -40.72 12.41 -43.29
N PRO A 578 -41.60 13.41 -43.50
CA PRO A 578 -41.28 14.78 -43.19
C PRO A 578 -41.08 14.93 -41.68
N SER A 579 -39.91 15.40 -41.27
CA SER A 579 -39.63 15.85 -39.92
C SER A 579 -40.41 17.14 -39.65
N TYR A 580 -41.31 17.12 -38.67
CA TYR A 580 -42.00 18.31 -38.21
C TYR A 580 -41.02 19.21 -37.46
N ILE A 581 -40.68 20.35 -38.07
CA ILE A 581 -40.02 21.47 -37.40
C ILE A 581 -41.11 22.21 -36.62
N ILE A 582 -41.12 22.08 -35.28
CA ILE A 582 -41.90 22.98 -34.42
C ILE A 582 -41.04 24.20 -34.17
N GLY A 583 -41.07 25.14 -35.10
CA GLY A 583 -40.56 26.50 -34.92
C GLY A 583 -41.75 27.44 -34.76
N GLY A 584 -42.02 27.88 -33.52
CA GLY A 584 -42.90 29.01 -33.29
C GLY A 584 -42.09 30.30 -33.46
N ASP A 585 -42.42 31.13 -34.44
CA ASP A 585 -41.94 32.50 -34.50
C ASP A 585 -43.10 33.46 -34.84
N THR A 586 -43.28 34.43 -33.96
CA THR A 586 -44.17 35.58 -34.06
C THR A 586 -43.36 36.79 -34.51
N SER A 587 -43.00 36.89 -35.78
CA SER A 587 -42.63 38.19 -36.36
C SER A 587 -42.69 38.18 -37.90
N GLN A 588 -43.15 39.31 -38.44
CA GLN A 588 -43.50 39.50 -39.85
C GLN A 588 -42.25 39.63 -40.75
N GLY A 589 -42.30 39.06 -41.95
CA GLY A 589 -41.52 39.56 -43.10
C GLY A 589 -40.89 38.51 -44.01
N ASN A 590 -41.50 38.35 -45.19
CA ASN A 590 -40.96 37.80 -46.45
C ASN A 590 -40.48 36.34 -46.48
N ARG A 591 -41.34 35.49 -47.09
CA ARG A 591 -41.11 34.07 -47.39
C ARG A 591 -40.51 33.89 -48.78
N VAL A 592 -39.37 33.21 -48.88
CA VAL A 592 -38.97 32.45 -50.07
C VAL A 592 -39.02 30.98 -49.69
N ILE A 593 -40.10 30.30 -50.08
CA ILE A 593 -40.20 28.84 -50.00
C ILE A 593 -39.77 28.29 -51.36
N THR A 594 -38.54 27.80 -51.48
CA THR A 594 -38.17 26.96 -52.62
C THR A 594 -38.57 25.52 -52.32
N ASN A 595 -39.77 25.14 -52.77
CA ASN A 595 -40.21 23.75 -52.81
C ASN A 595 -39.52 23.03 -53.98
N ASN A 596 -38.60 22.11 -53.68
CA ASN A 596 -38.27 21.05 -54.62
C ASN A 596 -39.10 19.82 -54.25
N PHE A 597 -40.22 19.63 -54.96
CA PHE A 597 -40.98 18.39 -54.95
C PHE A 597 -40.22 17.33 -55.76
N MET A 598 -39.80 16.23 -55.12
CA MET A 598 -39.57 14.97 -55.84
C MET A 598 -40.87 14.17 -55.86
N TYR A 599 -41.25 13.81 -57.08
CA TYR A 599 -42.49 13.13 -57.46
C TYR A 599 -42.48 11.67 -57.01
N GLY A 600 -43.49 11.22 -56.26
CA GLY A 600 -43.79 9.80 -56.09
C GLY A 600 -44.24 9.35 -54.70
N ALA A 601 -45.46 9.68 -54.28
CA ALA A 601 -46.20 8.89 -53.29
C ALA A 601 -47.72 9.14 -53.38
N ARG A 602 -48.50 8.06 -53.23
CA ARG A 602 -49.96 7.99 -53.37
C ARG A 602 -50.71 8.79 -52.29
N GLN A 603 -51.92 9.20 -52.64
CA GLN A 603 -52.90 9.92 -51.81
C GLN A 603 -53.08 9.35 -50.40
N GLY A 604 -53.07 10.25 -49.40
CA GLY A 604 -53.53 10.02 -48.04
C GLY A 604 -53.99 11.35 -47.43
N TYR A 605 -55.22 11.37 -46.93
CA TYR A 605 -55.97 12.57 -46.50
C TYR A 605 -55.35 13.26 -45.27
N LEU A 606 -55.27 14.60 -45.30
CA LEU A 606 -55.01 15.46 -44.13
C LEU A 606 -56.34 15.79 -43.45
N GLN A 607 -56.54 15.28 -42.23
CA GLN A 607 -57.66 15.61 -41.35
C GLN A 607 -57.20 16.71 -40.37
N TYR A 608 -57.79 17.90 -40.48
CA TYR A 608 -57.61 18.98 -39.50
C TYR A 608 -58.65 18.82 -38.38
N SER A 609 -58.20 18.72 -37.12
CA SER A 609 -59.05 18.97 -35.94
C SER A 609 -58.57 20.26 -35.28
N ALA A 610 -59.37 21.32 -35.39
CA ALA A 610 -59.24 22.52 -34.60
C ALA A 610 -60.35 22.53 -33.55
N GLU A 611 -60.00 22.50 -32.27
CA GLU A 611 -60.87 23.00 -31.20
C GLU A 611 -60.27 24.30 -30.69
N SER A 612 -61.11 25.32 -30.73
CA SER A 612 -60.85 26.72 -30.46
C SER A 612 -61.54 27.12 -29.15
N ASP A 613 -60.79 27.69 -28.21
CA ASP A 613 -61.36 28.56 -27.18
C ASP A 613 -61.00 30.01 -27.52
N VAL A 614 -62.04 30.79 -27.88
CA VAL A 614 -61.97 32.23 -28.14
C VAL A 614 -62.67 32.93 -26.98
N TYR A 615 -61.92 33.78 -26.26
CA TYR A 615 -62.48 34.86 -25.46
C TYR A 615 -62.97 35.97 -26.39
N ALA A 616 -64.26 36.28 -26.29
CA ALA A 616 -64.87 37.48 -26.87
C ALA A 616 -64.58 38.70 -25.99
N ASN A 617 -64.14 39.81 -26.58
CA ASN A 617 -65.00 40.98 -26.76
C ASN A 617 -64.27 42.22 -27.29
N ASN A 618 -64.95 42.84 -28.26
CA ASN A 618 -65.13 44.25 -28.51
C ASN A 618 -64.15 45.07 -29.38
N ILE A 619 -64.65 45.30 -30.60
CA ILE A 619 -64.92 46.61 -31.25
C ILE A 619 -63.71 47.50 -31.54
N GLU A 620 -63.35 47.62 -32.82
CA GLU A 620 -63.55 48.87 -33.58
C GLU A 620 -63.47 48.65 -35.10
N ARG A 621 -64.12 49.58 -35.82
CA ARG A 621 -64.60 49.54 -37.21
C ARG A 621 -63.50 49.52 -38.27
N GLY A 622 -63.82 48.92 -39.42
CA GLY A 622 -62.99 48.95 -40.61
C GLY A 622 -63.22 50.14 -41.55
N GLY A 623 -62.43 50.14 -42.63
CA GLY A 623 -62.82 50.62 -43.94
C GLY A 623 -62.39 52.04 -44.33
N ILE A 624 -61.29 52.12 -45.08
CA ILE A 624 -61.05 52.91 -46.30
C ILE A 624 -61.87 54.20 -46.47
N GLY A 625 -61.15 55.33 -46.44
CA GLY A 625 -61.56 56.69 -46.74
C GLY A 625 -60.48 57.66 -46.32
#